data_AF-A0A0P9DUE7-F1
#
_entry.id   AF-A0A0P9DUE7-F1
#
_cell.length_a   1.000
_cell.length_b   1.000
_cell.length_c   1.000
_cell.angle_alpha   90.00
_cell.angle_beta   90.00
_cell.angle_gamma   90.00
#
_symmetry.space_group_name_H-M   'P 1'
#
loop_
_entity.id
_entity.type
_entity.pdbx_description
1 polymer ?
#
loop_
_entity_poly.entity_id
_entity_poly.type
_entity_poly.pdbx_seq_one_letter_code
_entity_poly.pdbx_strand_id
1 'polypeptide(L)'
;MTQGRPSTRKVEVKFLDEARKFLDAAIMEFEKGVKEGKDETIRDAAEKAWNSTIQATTALLLAKGFDEEDVKTYRQKRLTLEELSIKDEEVRRLGLGDRFMAREYRLHVRCFYDGEYTIDALREELKKAKQYIDDVAKLLS
;
A
#
# COMPACT_ATOMS: atom_id res chain seq x y z
N MET A 1 30.41 13.72 16.09
CA MET A 1 29.99 14.07 14.72
C MET A 1 28.64 13.42 14.47
N THR A 2 27.56 14.10 14.83
CA THR A 2 26.19 13.64 14.56
C THR A 2 25.87 13.98 13.11
N GLN A 3 26.09 13.02 12.22
CA GLN A 3 25.51 13.04 10.88
C GLN A 3 23.99 13.18 11.06
N GLY A 4 23.44 14.35 10.71
CA GLY A 4 22.02 14.60 10.82
C GLY A 4 21.28 13.59 9.96
N ARG A 5 20.45 12.75 10.59
CA ARG A 5 19.45 11.95 9.88
C ARG A 5 18.72 12.91 8.93
N PRO A 6 18.59 12.62 7.63
CA PRO A 6 17.71 13.40 6.78
C PRO A 6 16.36 13.50 7.50
N SER A 7 15.81 14.72 7.60
CA SER A 7 14.53 14.97 8.27
C SER A 7 13.55 13.88 7.88
N THR A 8 13.22 12.97 8.80
CA THR A 8 12.43 11.75 8.56
C THR A 8 11.15 12.06 7.79
N ARG A 9 10.57 13.22 8.09
CA ARG A 9 9.43 13.84 7.38
C ARG A 9 9.56 13.92 5.86
N LYS A 10 10.75 14.20 5.31
CA LYS A 10 10.97 14.26 3.84
C LYS A 10 10.89 12.88 3.20
N VAL A 11 11.33 11.84 3.90
CA VAL A 11 11.32 10.46 3.41
C VAL A 11 9.89 9.90 3.45
N GLU A 12 9.17 10.16 4.54
CA GLU A 12 7.76 9.78 4.73
C GLU A 12 6.87 10.38 3.62
N VAL A 13 7.01 11.69 3.36
CA VAL A 13 6.25 12.39 2.30
C VAL A 13 6.55 11.79 0.93
N LYS A 14 7.82 11.48 0.63
CA LYS A 14 8.19 10.85 -0.63
C LYS A 14 7.46 9.52 -0.84
N PHE A 15 7.42 8.67 0.17
CA PHE A 15 6.73 7.37 0.05
C PHE A 15 5.22 7.53 -0.10
N LEU A 16 4.62 8.50 0.58
CA LEU A 16 3.19 8.77 0.42
C LEU A 16 2.86 9.33 -0.98
N ASP A 17 3.73 10.17 -1.54
CA ASP A 17 3.59 10.67 -2.92
C ASP A 17 3.73 9.54 -3.94
N GLU A 18 4.70 8.65 -3.76
CA GLU A 18 4.84 7.45 -4.62
C GLU A 18 3.62 6.54 -4.50
N ALA A 19 3.05 6.36 -3.30
CA ALA A 19 1.80 5.60 -3.13
C ALA A 19 0.67 6.18 -3.98
N ARG A 20 0.50 7.50 -3.99
CA ARG A 20 -0.53 8.18 -4.80
C ARG A 20 -0.29 7.97 -6.29
N LYS A 21 0.95 8.12 -6.77
CA LYS A 21 1.30 7.88 -8.18
C LYS A 21 1.00 6.45 -8.62
N PHE A 22 1.37 5.46 -7.81
CA PHE A 22 1.06 4.06 -8.12
C PHE A 22 -0.45 3.79 -8.18
N LEU A 23 -1.22 4.38 -7.26
CA LEU A 23 -2.67 4.24 -7.26
C LEU A 23 -3.30 4.89 -8.50
N ASP A 24 -2.89 6.10 -8.86
CA ASP A 24 -3.40 6.80 -10.05
C ASP A 24 -3.11 5.99 -11.31
N ALA A 25 -1.87 5.47 -11.45
CA ALA A 25 -1.49 4.58 -12.54
C ALA A 25 -2.33 3.30 -12.56
N ALA A 26 -2.54 2.66 -11.39
CA ALA A 26 -3.36 1.47 -11.28
C ALA A 26 -4.81 1.71 -11.75
N ILE A 27 -5.43 2.81 -11.34
CA ILE A 27 -6.81 3.13 -11.75
C ILE A 27 -6.89 3.38 -13.26
N MET A 28 -5.96 4.15 -13.82
CA MET A 28 -5.94 4.43 -15.26
C MET A 28 -5.73 3.16 -16.09
N GLU A 29 -4.80 2.30 -15.68
CA GLU A 29 -4.51 1.05 -16.38
C GLU A 29 -5.64 0.04 -16.24
N PHE A 30 -6.26 -0.06 -15.05
CA PHE A 30 -7.41 -0.92 -14.85
C PHE A 30 -8.54 -0.56 -15.82
N GLU A 31 -8.96 0.70 -15.86
CA GLU A 31 -10.06 1.13 -16.74
C GLU A 31 -9.72 0.98 -18.22
N LYS A 32 -8.45 1.20 -18.60
CA LYS A 32 -7.95 0.88 -19.95
C LYS A 32 -8.05 -0.62 -20.26
N GLY A 33 -7.58 -1.45 -19.34
CA GLY A 33 -7.61 -2.91 -19.47
C GLY A 33 -9.03 -3.45 -19.59
N VAL A 34 -9.98 -2.93 -18.79
CA VAL A 34 -11.41 -3.27 -18.88
C VAL A 34 -11.96 -2.89 -20.25
N LYS A 35 -11.69 -1.66 -20.71
CA LYS A 35 -12.18 -1.16 -22.00
C LYS A 35 -11.63 -1.97 -23.18
N GLU A 36 -10.37 -2.38 -23.11
CA GLU A 36 -9.67 -3.10 -24.19
C GLU A 36 -9.81 -4.63 -24.08
N GLY A 37 -10.40 -5.15 -23.00
CA GLY A 37 -10.51 -6.59 -22.73
C GLY A 37 -9.15 -7.27 -22.52
N LYS A 38 -8.16 -6.54 -21.97
CA LYS A 38 -6.78 -7.02 -21.80
C LYS A 38 -6.51 -7.48 -20.36
N ASP A 39 -6.57 -8.80 -20.15
CA ASP A 39 -6.31 -9.43 -18.85
C ASP A 39 -4.97 -9.02 -18.24
N GLU A 40 -3.88 -9.07 -19.02
CA GLU A 40 -2.54 -8.68 -18.57
C GLU A 40 -2.51 -7.26 -18.01
N THR A 41 -3.14 -6.31 -18.71
CA THR A 41 -3.22 -4.91 -18.26
C THR A 41 -4.05 -4.76 -16.97
N ILE A 42 -5.10 -5.56 -16.81
CA ILE A 42 -5.92 -5.56 -15.59
C ILE A 42 -5.11 -6.09 -14.40
N ARG A 43 -4.34 -7.15 -14.61
CA ARG A 43 -3.50 -7.78 -13.58
C ARG A 43 -2.33 -6.88 -13.18
N ASP A 44 -1.69 -6.23 -14.15
CA ASP A 44 -0.66 -5.22 -13.91
C ASP A 44 -1.18 -4.04 -13.09
N ALA A 45 -2.43 -3.62 -13.34
CA ALA A 45 -3.07 -2.59 -12.55
C ALA A 45 -3.29 -3.03 -11.09
N ALA A 46 -3.67 -4.29 -10.85
CA ALA A 46 -3.79 -4.83 -9.50
C ALA A 46 -2.45 -4.82 -8.76
N GLU A 47 -1.36 -5.23 -9.42
CA GLU A 47 -0.02 -5.18 -8.83
C GLU A 47 0.43 -3.75 -8.53
N LYS A 48 0.10 -2.77 -9.37
CA LYS A 48 0.38 -1.35 -9.07
C LYS A 48 -0.41 -0.85 -7.85
N ALA A 49 -1.65 -1.29 -7.68
CA ALA A 49 -2.42 -0.97 -6.47
C ALA A 49 -1.90 -1.68 -5.21
N TRP A 50 -1.28 -2.84 -5.36
CA TRP A 50 -0.54 -3.45 -4.26
C TRP A 50 0.70 -2.63 -3.91
N ASN A 51 1.48 -2.22 -4.91
CA ASN A 51 2.65 -1.37 -4.73
C ASN A 51 2.30 -0.03 -4.07
N SER A 52 1.16 0.58 -4.40
CA SER A 52 0.71 1.79 -3.70
C SER A 52 0.47 1.56 -2.21
N THR A 53 -0.13 0.42 -1.86
CA THR A 53 -0.33 0.01 -0.45
C THR A 53 1.01 -0.20 0.25
N ILE A 54 1.99 -0.82 -0.41
CA ILE A 54 3.36 -1.01 0.11
C ILE A 54 4.03 0.33 0.42
N GLN A 55 3.95 1.29 -0.50
CA GLN A 55 4.58 2.60 -0.30
C GLN A 55 3.92 3.37 0.86
N ALA A 56 2.59 3.34 0.96
CA ALA A 56 1.89 3.94 2.10
C ALA A 56 2.26 3.28 3.44
N THR A 57 2.36 1.95 3.50
CA THR A 57 2.82 1.25 4.71
C THR A 57 4.26 1.62 5.06
N THR A 58 5.14 1.76 4.08
CA THR A 58 6.52 2.23 4.30
C THR A 58 6.53 3.63 4.92
N ALA A 59 5.73 4.56 4.39
CA ALA A 59 5.61 5.90 4.94
C ALA A 59 5.14 5.88 6.41
N LEU A 60 4.10 5.10 6.72
CA LEU A 60 3.58 4.95 8.08
C LEU A 60 4.64 4.43 9.04
N LEU A 61 5.32 3.33 8.69
CA LEU A 61 6.28 2.69 9.58
C LEU A 61 7.48 3.60 9.85
N LEU A 62 8.02 4.27 8.84
CA LEU A 62 9.10 5.24 9.04
C LEU A 62 8.68 6.40 9.94
N ALA A 63 7.47 6.94 9.74
CA ALA A 63 6.94 8.01 10.58
C ALA A 63 6.71 7.60 12.03
N LYS A 64 6.44 6.31 12.27
CA LYS A 64 6.29 5.72 13.60
C LYS A 64 7.62 5.31 14.24
N GLY A 65 8.74 5.63 13.59
CA GLY A 65 10.09 5.51 14.14
C GLY A 65 10.81 4.19 13.87
N PHE A 66 10.28 3.34 12.99
CA PHE A 66 10.98 2.15 12.52
C PHE A 66 12.11 2.54 11.54
N ASP A 67 13.22 1.80 11.53
CA ASP A 67 14.33 2.05 10.63
C ASP A 67 14.05 1.49 9.22
N GLU A 68 14.66 2.09 8.18
CA GLU A 68 14.49 1.63 6.78
C GLU A 68 14.89 0.16 6.59
N GLU A 69 15.87 -0.33 7.37
CA GLU A 69 16.34 -1.71 7.35
C GLU A 69 15.26 -2.71 7.80
N ASP A 70 14.36 -2.30 8.70
CA ASP A 70 13.30 -3.13 9.26
C ASP A 70 12.06 -3.20 8.37
N VAL A 71 12.03 -2.44 7.27
CA VAL A 71 10.86 -2.32 6.40
C VAL A 71 11.17 -2.58 4.92
N LYS A 72 12.29 -3.24 4.59
CA LYS A 72 12.69 -3.49 3.19
C LYS A 72 11.81 -4.51 2.48
N THR A 73 11.56 -5.66 3.10
CA THR A 73 10.84 -6.78 2.49
C THR A 73 9.35 -6.77 2.82
N TYR A 74 8.53 -7.51 2.07
CA TYR A 74 7.10 -7.65 2.37
C TYR A 74 6.88 -8.30 3.73
N ARG A 75 7.65 -9.36 4.06
CA ARG A 75 7.62 -10.01 5.37
C ARG A 75 7.91 -9.03 6.51
N GLN A 76 8.93 -8.20 6.34
CA GLN A 76 9.30 -7.18 7.31
C GLN A 76 8.18 -6.17 7.54
N LYS A 77 7.59 -5.63 6.47
CA LYS A 77 6.44 -4.71 6.57
C LYS A 77 5.24 -5.34 7.27
N ARG A 78 4.96 -6.62 7.04
CA ARG A 78 3.88 -7.35 7.75
C ARG A 78 4.13 -7.42 9.24
N LEU A 79 5.29 -7.94 9.63
CA LEU A 79 5.63 -8.14 11.05
C LEU A 79 5.69 -6.81 11.82
N THR A 80 6.27 -5.77 11.21
CA THR A 80 6.36 -4.44 11.82
C THR A 80 5.00 -3.75 11.92
N LEU A 81 4.11 -3.93 10.92
CA LEU A 81 2.76 -3.38 10.98
C LEU A 81 1.87 -4.12 12.00
N GLU A 82 2.03 -5.44 12.16
CA GLU A 82 1.40 -6.22 13.22
C GLU A 82 1.86 -5.73 14.61
N GLU A 83 3.17 -5.56 14.79
CA GLU A 83 3.74 -5.01 16.02
C GLU A 83 3.21 -3.60 16.32
N LEU A 84 3.18 -2.73 15.31
CA LEU A 84 2.64 -1.38 15.43
C LEU A 84 1.16 -1.40 15.80
N SER A 85 0.36 -2.30 15.22
CA SER A 85 -1.08 -2.44 15.51
C SER A 85 -1.36 -2.86 16.96
N ILE A 86 -0.42 -3.52 17.63
CA ILE A 86 -0.54 -3.84 19.07
C ILE A 86 -0.30 -2.57 19.90
N LYS A 87 0.69 -1.76 19.51
CA LYS A 87 1.20 -0.62 20.29
C LYS A 87 0.44 0.68 20.06
N ASP A 88 -0.07 0.90 18.85
CA ASP A 88 -0.73 2.14 18.43
C ASP A 88 -2.24 1.89 18.27
N GLU A 89 -3.03 2.52 19.15
CA GLU A 89 -4.48 2.35 19.18
C GLU A 89 -5.17 2.85 17.91
N GLU A 90 -4.66 3.92 17.28
CA GLU A 90 -5.29 4.48 16.09
C GLU A 90 -5.05 3.59 14.88
N VAL A 91 -3.82 3.09 14.72
CA VAL A 91 -3.47 2.09 13.71
C VAL A 91 -4.33 0.83 13.87
N ARG A 92 -4.51 0.36 15.11
CA ARG A 92 -5.38 -0.77 15.44
C ARG A 92 -6.83 -0.51 15.07
N ARG A 93 -7.37 0.65 15.46
CA ARG A 93 -8.76 1.05 15.21
C ARG A 93 -9.06 1.15 13.72
N LEU A 94 -8.10 1.57 12.92
CA LEU A 94 -8.20 1.64 11.45
C LEU A 94 -8.01 0.27 10.77
N GLY A 95 -7.59 -0.76 11.52
CA GLY A 95 -7.37 -2.12 11.03
C GLY A 95 -6.28 -2.21 9.97
N LEU A 96 -5.22 -1.40 10.06
CA LEU A 96 -4.23 -1.30 8.97
C LEU A 96 -3.47 -2.61 8.75
N GLY A 97 -3.16 -3.38 9.79
CA GLY A 97 -2.57 -4.72 9.65
C GLY A 97 -3.44 -5.65 8.79
N ASP A 98 -4.70 -5.83 9.17
CA ASP A 98 -5.64 -6.69 8.45
C ASP A 98 -5.88 -6.21 7.01
N ARG A 99 -6.02 -4.89 6.83
CA ARG A 99 -6.25 -4.30 5.51
C ARG A 99 -5.05 -4.51 4.59
N PHE A 100 -3.82 -4.36 5.11
CA PHE A 100 -2.59 -4.61 4.37
C PHE A 100 -2.52 -6.06 3.88
N MET A 101 -2.75 -7.03 4.78
CA MET A 101 -2.80 -8.46 4.44
C MET A 101 -3.89 -8.76 3.39
N ALA A 102 -5.06 -8.14 3.55
CA ALA A 102 -6.14 -8.29 2.60
C ALA A 102 -5.77 -7.72 1.22
N ARG A 103 -4.98 -6.63 1.14
CA ARG A 103 -4.51 -6.08 -0.14
C ARG A 103 -3.48 -6.99 -0.79
N GLU A 104 -2.50 -7.49 -0.02
CA GLU A 104 -1.52 -8.47 -0.49
C GLU A 104 -2.23 -9.67 -1.11
N TYR A 105 -3.16 -10.28 -0.38
CA TYR A 105 -3.83 -11.47 -0.88
C TYR A 105 -4.75 -11.20 -2.09
N ARG A 106 -5.49 -10.09 -2.09
CA ARG A 106 -6.50 -9.83 -3.14
C ARG A 106 -5.90 -9.28 -4.42
N LEU A 107 -4.90 -8.40 -4.31
CA LEU A 107 -4.30 -7.71 -5.45
C LEU A 107 -3.10 -8.48 -5.99
N HIS A 108 -2.15 -8.84 -5.12
CA HIS A 108 -0.89 -9.47 -5.52
C HIS A 108 -1.05 -10.98 -5.76
N VAL A 109 -1.63 -11.71 -4.80
CA VAL A 109 -1.77 -13.17 -4.93
C VAL A 109 -2.88 -13.52 -5.91
N ARG A 110 -4.14 -13.23 -5.56
CA ARG A 110 -5.28 -13.69 -6.37
C ARG A 110 -5.35 -13.04 -7.74
N CYS A 111 -5.31 -11.71 -7.82
CA CYS A 111 -5.47 -11.04 -9.11
C CYS A 111 -4.19 -11.13 -9.96
N PHE A 112 -3.07 -10.63 -9.47
CA PHE A 112 -1.85 -10.55 -10.28
C PHE A 112 -1.26 -11.92 -10.58
N TYR A 113 -1.01 -12.80 -9.60
CA TYR A 113 -0.42 -14.12 -9.86
C TYR A 113 -1.43 -15.16 -10.35
N ASP A 114 -2.57 -15.30 -9.67
CA ASP A 114 -3.49 -16.40 -9.97
C ASP A 114 -4.49 -16.07 -11.10
N GLY A 115 -4.63 -14.80 -11.48
CA GLY A 115 -5.63 -14.37 -12.46
C GLY A 115 -7.08 -14.49 -11.96
N GLU A 116 -7.28 -14.60 -10.65
CA GLU A 116 -8.56 -14.85 -10.01
C GLU A 116 -9.24 -13.54 -9.57
N TYR A 117 -10.05 -12.97 -10.46
CA TYR A 117 -10.81 -11.76 -10.17
C TYR A 117 -12.11 -11.66 -10.97
N THR A 118 -13.00 -10.78 -10.51
CA THR A 118 -14.05 -10.20 -11.34
C THR A 118 -13.80 -8.70 -11.44
N ILE A 119 -14.27 -8.07 -12.52
CA ILE A 119 -14.09 -6.62 -12.75
C ILE A 119 -14.61 -5.79 -11.57
N ASP A 120 -15.82 -6.09 -11.09
CA ASP A 120 -16.42 -5.33 -10.00
C ASP A 120 -15.71 -5.56 -8.67
N ALA A 121 -15.29 -6.80 -8.38
CA ALA A 121 -14.51 -7.07 -7.18
C ALA A 121 -13.18 -6.30 -7.20
N LEU A 122 -12.43 -6.35 -8.31
CA LEU A 122 -11.16 -5.64 -8.43
C LEU A 122 -11.34 -4.12 -8.32
N ARG A 123 -12.39 -3.55 -8.93
CA ARG A 123 -12.72 -2.13 -8.79
C ARG A 123 -12.94 -1.74 -7.33
N GLU A 124 -13.61 -2.57 -6.53
CA GLU A 124 -13.76 -2.36 -5.09
C GLU A 124 -12.43 -2.49 -4.34
N GLU A 125 -11.56 -3.41 -4.74
CA GLU A 125 -10.24 -3.53 -4.12
C GLU A 125 -9.34 -2.31 -4.40
N LEU A 126 -9.44 -1.68 -5.57
CA LEU A 126 -8.78 -0.39 -5.87
C LEU A 126 -9.29 0.75 -4.98
N LYS A 127 -10.62 0.82 -4.76
CA LYS A 127 -11.20 1.80 -3.81
C LYS A 127 -10.68 1.59 -2.39
N LYS A 128 -10.55 0.32 -1.95
CA LYS A 128 -10.00 -0.01 -0.62
C LYS A 128 -8.51 0.33 -0.51
N ALA A 129 -7.73 0.15 -1.57
CA ALA A 129 -6.34 0.61 -1.62
C ALA A 129 -6.26 2.14 -1.50
N LYS A 130 -7.14 2.88 -2.19
CA LYS A 130 -7.27 4.34 -2.01
C LYS A 130 -7.59 4.72 -0.56
N GLN A 131 -8.61 4.09 0.03
CA GLN A 131 -8.97 4.35 1.42
C GLN A 131 -7.83 4.06 2.39
N TYR A 132 -7.03 3.01 2.13
CA TYR A 132 -5.85 2.70 2.93
C TYR A 132 -4.83 3.84 2.90
N ILE A 133 -4.51 4.35 1.71
CA ILE A 133 -3.58 5.48 1.52
C ILE A 133 -4.11 6.74 2.19
N ASP A 134 -5.41 7.03 2.05
CA ASP A 134 -6.03 8.21 2.66
C ASP A 134 -6.01 8.15 4.19
N ASP A 135 -6.22 6.97 4.79
CA ASP A 135 -6.15 6.79 6.23
C ASP A 135 -4.72 6.89 6.75
N VAL A 136 -3.74 6.31 6.04
CA VAL A 136 -2.32 6.53 6.33
C VAL A 136 -1.97 8.01 6.27
N ALA A 137 -2.41 8.74 5.25
CA ALA A 137 -2.13 10.16 5.10
C ALA A 137 -2.65 10.99 6.29
N LYS A 138 -3.82 10.66 6.83
CA LYS A 138 -4.37 11.33 8.03
C LYS A 138 -3.52 11.10 9.27
N LEU A 139 -2.95 9.91 9.44
CA LEU A 139 -2.03 9.59 10.55
C LEU A 139 -0.70 10.34 10.46
N LEU A 140 -0.35 10.86 9.29
CA LEU A 140 0.90 11.59 9.03
C LEU A 140 0.71 13.12 8.98
N SER A 141 -0.53 13.60 9.13
CA SER A 141 -0.90 15.03 9.03
C SER A 141 -0.69 15.78 10.33
#